data_AF-A0A921E720-F1
#
_entry.id   AF-A0A921E720-F1
#
_cell.length_a   1.000
_cell.length_b   1.000
_cell.length_c   1.000
_cell.angle_alpha   90.00
_cell.angle_beta   90.00
_cell.angle_gamma   90.00
#
_symmetry.space_group_name_H-M   'P 1'
#
loop_
_entity.id
_entity.type
_entity.pdbx_description
1 polymer ?
#
loop_
_entity_poly.entity_id
_entity_poly.type
_entity_poly.pdbx_seq_one_letter_code
_entity_poly.pdbx_strand_id
1 'polypeptide(L)'
;MKKLGCFPVILIAGASLWLVSQIYTSIWPVGEAVVRLPMGDAIARFQTWGGGWGTLPFVLRVDTPHGTISKKLWADWGPASDINLYQTPENWLVGIGGGGDTVIVDVMDSSGPRSVIGNEQNRTNDENWKYLGVAVGGGFIPAESKPECIALLGAEYTKYRKKFQVEHFCIQPIHEHP
;
A
#
# COMPACT_ATOMS: atom_id res chain seq x y z
N MET A 1 2.50 -65.59 13.65
CA MET A 1 3.36 -64.56 13.01
C MET A 1 2.47 -63.54 12.32
N LYS A 2 2.30 -62.33 12.90
CA LYS A 2 1.53 -61.22 12.31
C LYS A 2 2.45 -60.00 12.22
N LYS A 3 2.62 -59.47 11.00
CA LYS A 3 3.44 -58.30 10.69
C LYS A 3 2.81 -57.04 11.32
N LEU A 4 3.54 -56.33 12.17
CA LEU A 4 3.18 -55.01 12.66
C LEU A 4 3.41 -53.99 11.53
N GLY A 5 2.33 -53.34 11.11
CA GLY A 5 2.34 -52.24 10.15
C GLY A 5 3.07 -51.04 10.75
N CYS A 6 4.15 -50.65 10.11
CA CYS A 6 4.87 -49.41 10.35
C CYS A 6 4.25 -48.35 9.45
N PHE A 7 3.60 -47.32 10.03
CA PHE A 7 3.17 -46.00 9.51
C PHE A 7 1.94 -45.60 10.36
N PRO A 8 1.90 -44.43 11.06
CA PRO A 8 2.14 -43.11 10.47
C PRO A 8 2.76 -42.09 11.47
N VAL A 9 4.07 -41.84 11.41
CA VAL A 9 4.70 -40.73 12.18
C VAL A 9 4.93 -39.48 11.31
N ILE A 10 4.86 -39.61 9.99
CA ILE A 10 5.17 -38.53 9.04
C ILE A 10 4.01 -37.52 8.85
N LEU A 11 2.76 -37.87 9.20
CA LEU A 11 1.60 -37.01 8.96
C LEU A 11 1.43 -35.85 9.96
N ILE A 12 1.95 -35.99 11.19
CA ILE A 12 1.76 -34.96 12.24
C ILE A 12 2.68 -33.76 12.00
N ALA A 13 3.91 -34.00 11.53
CA ALA A 13 4.89 -32.92 11.28
C ALA A 13 4.47 -31.98 10.14
N GLY A 14 3.83 -32.52 9.09
CA GLY A 14 3.36 -31.73 7.94
C GLY A 14 2.22 -30.76 8.29
N ALA A 15 1.28 -31.19 9.14
CA ALA A 15 0.16 -30.35 9.56
C ALA A 15 0.61 -29.16 10.44
N SER A 16 1.59 -29.38 11.33
CA SER A 16 2.15 -28.32 12.18
C SER A 16 2.91 -27.26 11.39
N LEU A 17 3.69 -27.64 10.37
CA LEU A 17 4.39 -26.68 9.51
C LEU A 17 3.43 -25.83 8.66
N TRP A 18 2.34 -26.44 8.18
CA TRP A 18 1.31 -25.73 7.43
C TRP A 18 0.57 -24.70 8.31
N LEU A 19 0.19 -25.07 9.54
CA LEU A 19 -0.44 -24.15 10.51
C LEU A 19 0.49 -22.99 10.90
N VAL A 20 1.77 -23.27 11.17
CA VAL A 20 2.76 -22.21 11.51
C VAL A 20 2.95 -21.25 10.33
N SER A 21 2.99 -21.76 9.09
CA SER A 21 3.08 -20.93 7.89
C SER A 21 1.86 -20.00 7.72
N GLN A 22 0.65 -20.52 7.89
CA GLN A 22 -0.59 -19.73 7.81
C GLN A 22 -0.68 -18.66 8.91
N ILE A 23 -0.22 -18.98 10.11
CA ILE A 23 -0.15 -18.02 11.22
C ILE A 23 0.90 -16.93 10.92
N TYR A 24 2.06 -17.30 10.38
CA TYR A 24 3.14 -16.35 10.09
C TYR A 24 2.73 -15.30 9.06
N THR A 25 2.07 -15.69 7.97
CA THR A 25 1.57 -14.77 6.93
C THR A 25 0.45 -13.85 7.41
N SER A 26 -0.18 -14.18 8.55
CA SER A 26 -1.24 -13.38 9.16
C SER A 26 -0.71 -12.36 10.18
N ILE A 27 0.52 -12.53 10.68
CA ILE A 27 1.11 -11.66 11.73
C ILE A 27 2.12 -10.68 11.13
N TRP A 28 2.80 -11.06 10.05
CA TRP A 28 3.83 -10.23 9.43
C TRP A 28 3.50 -9.95 7.96
N PRO A 29 3.72 -8.70 7.48
CA PRO A 29 3.61 -8.42 6.07
C PRO A 29 4.67 -9.21 5.29
N VAL A 30 4.30 -9.71 4.11
CA VAL A 30 5.21 -10.39 3.18
C VAL A 30 6.14 -9.40 2.45
N GLY A 31 5.78 -8.11 2.45
CA GLY A 31 6.63 -7.02 1.98
C GLY A 31 6.27 -5.71 2.69
N GLU A 32 7.28 -4.90 3.01
CA GLU A 32 7.09 -3.58 3.62
C GLU A 32 8.02 -2.56 2.98
N ALA A 33 7.49 -1.42 2.55
CA ALA A 33 8.27 -0.23 2.23
C ALA A 33 8.12 0.79 3.35
N VAL A 34 9.23 1.30 3.89
CA VAL A 34 9.24 2.29 4.98
C VAL A 34 9.71 3.64 4.45
N VAL A 35 8.90 4.66 4.65
CA VAL A 35 9.13 6.03 4.16
C VAL A 35 9.09 7.00 5.33
N ARG A 36 10.20 7.70 5.55
CA ARG A 36 10.21 8.84 6.47
C ARG A 36 9.58 10.03 5.76
N LEU A 37 8.52 10.59 6.35
CA LEU A 37 7.79 11.68 5.75
C LEU A 37 8.53 13.01 6.02
N PRO A 38 8.51 13.97 5.09
CA PRO A 38 9.11 15.29 5.29
C PRO A 38 8.28 16.20 6.20
N MET A 39 7.13 15.73 6.69
CA MET A 39 6.25 16.44 7.61
C MET A 39 6.26 15.76 9.00
N GLY A 40 7.07 16.31 9.90
CA GLY A 40 7.19 15.84 11.30
C GLY A 40 7.98 14.54 11.46
N ASP A 41 7.83 13.90 12.62
CA ASP A 41 8.46 12.61 12.95
C ASP A 41 7.61 11.40 12.48
N ALA A 42 6.89 11.56 11.37
CA ALA A 42 5.97 10.56 10.85
C ALA A 42 6.66 9.56 9.92
N ILE A 43 6.22 8.30 9.99
CA ILE A 43 6.69 7.20 9.15
C ILE A 43 5.48 6.58 8.45
N ALA A 44 5.51 6.57 7.12
CA ALA A 44 4.57 5.79 6.32
C ALA A 44 5.15 4.41 6.02
N ARG A 45 4.34 3.37 6.22
CA ARG A 45 4.66 1.98 5.92
C ARG A 45 3.65 1.46 4.92
N PHE A 46 4.14 0.91 3.82
CA PHE A 46 3.33 0.28 2.79
C PHE A 46 3.52 -1.22 2.91
N GLN A 47 2.49 -1.87 3.42
CA GLN A 47 2.55 -3.28 3.79
C GLN A 47 1.74 -4.11 2.80
N THR A 48 2.38 -5.11 2.23
CA THR A 48 1.74 -6.20 1.51
C THR A 48 1.60 -7.37 2.45
N TRP A 49 0.38 -7.84 2.66
CA TRP A 49 0.08 -8.94 3.58
C TRP A 49 -0.17 -10.23 2.80
N GLY A 50 0.26 -11.36 3.35
CA GLY A 50 -0.06 -12.68 2.80
C GLY A 50 -1.48 -13.07 3.17
N GLY A 51 -2.47 -12.69 2.36
CA GLY A 51 -3.84 -13.11 2.61
C GLY A 51 -4.11 -14.54 2.14
N GLY A 52 -5.06 -15.20 2.80
CA GLY A 52 -5.63 -16.46 2.31
C GLY A 52 -6.50 -16.22 1.08
N TRP A 53 -6.64 -17.25 0.24
CA TRP A 53 -7.55 -17.26 -0.93
C TRP A 53 -7.23 -16.27 -2.06
N GLY A 54 -5.98 -15.84 -2.20
CA GLY A 54 -5.50 -15.10 -3.38
C GLY A 54 -5.69 -13.58 -3.33
N THR A 55 -6.07 -13.01 -2.19
CA THR A 55 -6.05 -11.55 -1.98
C THR A 55 -4.85 -11.17 -1.10
N LEU A 56 -3.96 -10.31 -1.58
CA LEU A 56 -2.88 -9.73 -0.79
C LEU A 56 -3.30 -8.32 -0.37
N PRO A 57 -3.71 -8.08 0.88
CA PRO A 57 -4.12 -6.73 1.27
C PRO A 57 -2.93 -5.78 1.23
N PHE A 58 -3.11 -4.65 0.55
CA PHE A 58 -2.20 -3.51 0.58
C PHE A 58 -2.70 -2.52 1.62
N VAL A 59 -1.84 -2.23 2.59
CA VAL A 59 -2.16 -1.36 3.72
C VAL A 59 -1.15 -0.22 3.77
N LEU A 60 -1.66 1.01 3.75
CA LEU A 60 -0.92 2.18 4.20
C LEU A 60 -1.10 2.28 5.71
N ARG A 61 0.01 2.14 6.44
CA ARG A 61 0.07 2.42 7.87
C ARG A 61 0.90 3.68 8.07
N VAL A 62 0.39 4.62 8.85
CA VAL A 62 1.11 5.84 9.21
C VAL A 62 1.31 5.84 10.72
N ASP A 63 2.57 5.86 11.14
CA ASP A 63 2.98 5.96 12.53
C ASP A 63 3.47 7.39 12.81
N THR A 64 3.02 7.99 13.91
CA THR A 64 3.51 9.27 14.43
C THR A 64 3.82 9.11 15.93
N PRO A 65 4.47 10.09 16.59
CA PRO A 65 4.67 10.04 18.03
C PRO A 65 3.37 9.97 18.86
N HIS A 66 2.25 10.36 18.26
CA HIS A 66 0.94 10.45 18.93
C HIS A 66 0.02 9.26 18.61
N GLY A 67 0.37 8.40 17.66
CA GLY A 67 -0.41 7.21 17.38
C GLY A 67 -0.17 6.62 15.99
N THR A 68 -1.06 5.70 15.62
CA THR A 68 -0.98 4.98 14.34
C THR A 68 -2.36 4.92 13.70
N ILE A 69 -2.41 5.10 12.38
CA ILE A 69 -3.59 4.80 11.56
C ILE A 69 -3.22 3.79 10.48
N SER A 70 -4.18 2.96 10.07
CA SER A 70 -4.01 2.02 8.96
C SER A 70 -5.19 2.12 8.00
N LYS A 71 -4.90 2.12 6.71
CA LYS A 71 -5.86 2.25 5.62
C LYS A 71 -5.58 1.19 4.57
N LYS A 72 -6.62 0.43 4.20
CA LYS A 72 -6.55 -0.44 3.04
C LYS A 72 -6.54 0.42 1.78
N LEU A 73 -5.68 0.08 0.84
CA LEU A 73 -5.48 0.80 -0.42
C LEU A 73 -6.23 0.14 -1.60
N TRP A 74 -7.22 -0.68 -1.32
CA TRP A 74 -7.98 -1.43 -2.32
C TRP A 74 -9.45 -1.51 -1.91
N ALA A 75 -10.35 -1.09 -2.80
CA ALA A 75 -11.77 -1.38 -2.70
C ALA A 75 -12.20 -2.51 -3.66
N ASP A 76 -11.88 -2.45 -4.96
CA ASP A 76 -12.62 -3.28 -5.94
C ASP A 76 -11.83 -3.84 -7.17
N TRP A 77 -10.64 -3.35 -7.54
CA TRP A 77 -9.99 -3.67 -8.83
C TRP A 77 -8.53 -4.16 -8.76
N GLY A 78 -8.29 -5.24 -8.01
CA GLY A 78 -7.01 -5.95 -8.00
C GLY A 78 -5.92 -5.32 -7.12
N PRO A 79 -4.80 -6.03 -6.91
CA PRO A 79 -3.75 -5.59 -6.01
C PRO A 79 -3.06 -4.33 -6.56
N ALA A 80 -3.18 -3.20 -5.84
CA ALA A 80 -2.35 -2.04 -6.09
C ALA A 80 -0.89 -2.43 -5.79
N SER A 81 -0.09 -2.72 -6.83
CA SER A 81 1.32 -3.10 -6.69
C SER A 81 2.21 -1.91 -6.32
N ASP A 82 1.69 -0.69 -6.52
CA ASP A 82 2.33 0.56 -6.21
C ASP A 82 1.36 1.62 -5.66
N ILE A 83 1.94 2.63 -5.01
CA ILE A 83 1.24 3.79 -4.47
C ILE A 83 2.11 5.03 -4.59
N ASN A 84 1.58 6.05 -5.24
CA ASN A 84 2.20 7.36 -5.36
C ASN A 84 1.90 8.18 -4.11
N LEU A 85 2.92 8.85 -3.58
CA LEU A 85 2.85 9.62 -2.35
C LEU A 85 3.01 11.10 -2.62
N TYR A 86 2.19 11.89 -1.93
CA TYR A 86 2.23 13.33 -2.01
C TYR A 86 2.10 13.97 -0.64
N GLN A 87 2.61 15.19 -0.53
CA GLN A 87 2.41 16.08 0.60
C GLN A 87 1.53 17.25 0.15
N THR A 88 0.46 17.53 0.88
CA THR A 88 -0.35 18.74 0.67
C THR A 88 0.29 19.97 1.35
N PRO A 89 -0.10 21.21 0.99
CA PRO A 89 0.33 22.41 1.71
C PRO A 89 0.00 22.41 3.21
N GLU A 90 -1.07 21.73 3.60
CA GLU A 90 -1.49 21.53 5.00
C GLU A 90 -0.67 20.46 5.74
N ASN A 91 0.35 19.88 5.09
CA ASN A 91 1.14 18.76 5.58
C ASN A 91 0.35 17.45 5.76
N TRP A 92 -0.68 17.23 4.95
CA TRP A 92 -1.33 15.93 4.87
C TRP A 92 -0.58 14.99 3.94
N LEU A 93 -0.51 13.71 4.29
CA LEU A 93 -0.03 12.65 3.42
C LEU A 93 -1.17 12.23 2.50
N VAL A 94 -0.93 12.25 1.20
CA VAL A 94 -1.81 11.66 0.19
C VAL A 94 -1.16 10.42 -0.37
N GLY A 95 -1.95 9.36 -0.50
CA GLY A 95 -1.59 8.12 -1.18
C GLY A 95 -2.57 7.84 -2.31
N ILE A 96 -2.07 7.68 -3.54
CA ILE A 96 -2.87 7.29 -4.71
C ILE A 96 -2.39 5.94 -5.21
N GLY A 97 -3.24 4.91 -5.08
CA GLY A 97 -2.95 3.57 -5.59
C GLY A 97 -3.18 3.46 -7.10
N GLY A 98 -2.63 2.42 -7.74
CA GLY A 98 -2.82 2.13 -9.17
C GLY A 98 -4.29 1.92 -9.59
N GLY A 99 -5.20 1.66 -8.65
CA GLY A 99 -6.65 1.59 -8.91
C GLY A 99 -7.40 2.92 -8.87
N GLY A 100 -6.70 4.06 -8.70
CA GLY A 100 -7.31 5.39 -8.57
C GLY A 100 -7.80 5.73 -7.15
N ASP A 101 -7.88 4.72 -6.27
CA ASP A 101 -8.19 4.91 -4.85
C ASP A 101 -7.22 5.89 -4.20
N THR A 102 -7.78 6.90 -3.52
CA THR A 102 -7.03 7.95 -2.85
C THR A 102 -7.29 7.93 -1.35
N VAL A 103 -6.22 7.91 -0.57
CA VAL A 103 -6.24 8.06 0.89
C VAL A 103 -5.54 9.35 1.26
N ILE A 104 -6.16 10.15 2.13
CA ILE A 104 -5.56 11.35 2.71
C ILE A 104 -5.51 11.19 4.23
N VAL A 105 -4.33 11.41 4.81
CA VAL A 105 -4.07 11.32 6.24
C VAL A 105 -3.48 12.63 6.74
N ASP A 106 -4.09 13.21 7.75
CA ASP A 106 -3.48 14.27 8.53
C ASP A 106 -2.47 13.63 9.48
N VAL A 107 -1.18 13.89 9.24
CA VAL A 107 -0.08 13.29 10.01
C VAL A 107 0.43 14.19 11.12
N MET A 108 0.01 15.46 11.14
CA MET A 108 0.47 16.48 12.08
C MET A 108 -0.55 16.75 13.20
N ASP A 109 -1.71 16.09 13.17
CA ASP A 109 -2.73 16.22 14.20
C ASP A 109 -2.19 15.77 15.58
N SER A 110 -2.33 16.68 16.56
CA SER A 110 -1.84 16.47 17.93
C SER A 110 -2.46 15.28 18.66
N SER A 111 -3.63 14.81 18.19
CA SER A 111 -4.32 13.65 18.75
C SER A 111 -3.89 12.32 18.11
N GLY A 112 -2.97 12.37 17.13
CA GLY A 112 -2.56 11.22 16.35
C GLY A 112 -3.04 11.29 14.91
N PRO A 113 -2.50 10.45 14.01
CA PRO A 113 -2.80 10.54 12.60
C PRO A 113 -4.26 10.18 12.34
N ARG A 114 -4.95 10.99 11.53
CA ARG A 114 -6.38 10.78 11.24
C ARG A 114 -6.67 10.80 9.74
N SER A 115 -7.74 10.12 9.35
CA SER A 115 -8.23 10.19 7.97
C SER A 115 -8.83 11.57 7.69
N VAL A 116 -8.45 12.17 6.59
CA VAL A 116 -9.13 13.36 6.05
C VAL A 116 -10.20 12.89 5.08
N ILE A 117 -11.46 13.23 5.35
CA ILE A 117 -12.62 12.72 4.61
C ILE A 117 -13.64 13.83 4.30
N GLY A 118 -14.56 13.56 3.39
CA GLY A 118 -15.71 14.43 3.10
C GLY A 118 -15.31 15.84 2.67
N ASN A 119 -15.83 16.85 3.37
CA ASN A 119 -15.61 18.25 3.01
C ASN A 119 -14.16 18.70 3.16
N GLU A 120 -13.40 18.17 4.12
CA GLU A 120 -11.97 18.50 4.24
C GLU A 120 -11.19 17.99 3.03
N GLN A 121 -11.46 16.74 2.64
CA GLN A 121 -10.87 16.13 1.45
C GLN A 121 -11.26 16.86 0.16
N ASN A 122 -12.46 17.44 0.08
CA ASN A 122 -12.90 18.20 -1.10
C ASN A 122 -12.27 19.59 -1.21
N ARG A 123 -11.67 20.11 -0.14
CA ARG A 123 -10.97 21.41 -0.15
C ARG A 123 -9.54 21.31 -0.68
N THR A 124 -8.97 20.10 -0.75
CA THR A 124 -7.60 19.92 -1.22
C THR A 124 -7.51 20.26 -2.71
N ASN A 125 -6.53 21.09 -3.08
CA ASN A 125 -6.16 21.35 -4.47
C ASN A 125 -4.91 20.51 -4.80
N ASP A 126 -5.09 19.53 -5.69
CA ASP A 126 -4.05 18.61 -6.14
C ASP A 126 -2.94 19.27 -6.95
N GLU A 127 -3.20 20.42 -7.58
CA GLU A 127 -2.16 21.17 -8.29
C GLU A 127 -1.03 21.66 -7.38
N ASN A 128 -1.29 21.79 -6.08
CA ASN A 128 -0.33 22.28 -5.09
C ASN A 128 0.33 21.15 -4.30
N TRP A 129 0.03 19.89 -4.63
CA TRP A 129 0.62 18.76 -3.95
C TRP A 129 2.06 18.56 -4.41
N LYS A 130 2.94 18.30 -3.44
CA LYS A 130 4.32 17.92 -3.70
C LYS A 130 4.42 16.41 -3.81
N TYR A 131 4.77 15.91 -4.99
CA TYR A 131 5.08 14.51 -5.19
C TYR A 131 6.34 14.12 -4.39
N LEU A 132 6.24 13.04 -3.61
CA LEU A 132 7.32 12.54 -2.75
C LEU A 132 8.04 11.34 -3.38
N GLY A 133 7.33 10.55 -4.17
CA GLY A 133 7.83 9.30 -4.75
C GLY A 133 6.76 8.22 -4.78
N VAL A 134 7.18 6.99 -5.06
CA VAL A 134 6.32 5.83 -5.17
C VAL A 134 6.81 4.69 -4.29
N ALA A 135 5.91 4.05 -3.56
CA ALA A 135 6.20 2.82 -2.83
C ALA A 135 5.77 1.61 -3.67
N VAL A 136 6.65 0.63 -3.81
CA VAL A 136 6.48 -0.58 -4.62
C VAL A 136 6.90 -1.80 -3.80
N GLY A 137 6.02 -2.79 -3.64
CA GLY A 137 6.27 -4.15 -3.08
C GLY A 137 7.57 -4.44 -2.29
N GLY A 138 7.96 -3.60 -1.33
CA GLY A 138 9.20 -3.74 -0.53
C GLY A 138 10.22 -2.60 -0.59
N GLY A 139 9.95 -1.51 -1.33
CA GLY A 139 10.84 -0.36 -1.41
C GLY A 139 10.12 0.95 -1.73
N PHE A 140 10.81 2.06 -1.48
CA PHE A 140 10.36 3.40 -1.84
C PHE A 140 11.35 4.02 -2.82
N ILE A 141 10.82 4.55 -3.91
CA ILE A 141 11.60 5.25 -4.93
C ILE A 141 11.25 6.73 -4.82
N PRO A 142 12.21 7.58 -4.43
CA PRO A 142 11.94 8.99 -4.18
C PRO A 142 11.71 9.73 -5.51
N ALA A 143 11.02 10.88 -5.44
CA ALA A 143 10.62 11.68 -6.59
C ALA A 143 11.80 12.07 -7.51
N GLU A 144 13.00 12.28 -6.95
CA GLU A 144 14.20 12.63 -7.71
C GLU A 144 14.70 11.47 -8.58
N SER A 145 14.37 10.22 -8.22
CA SER A 145 14.79 9.02 -8.95
C SER A 145 13.74 8.52 -9.94
N LYS A 146 12.45 8.75 -9.65
CA LYS A 146 11.34 8.36 -10.53
C LYS A 146 10.30 9.48 -10.54
N PRO A 147 10.17 10.22 -11.67
CA PRO A 147 9.12 11.21 -11.85
C PRO A 147 7.73 10.59 -11.64
N GLU A 148 6.75 11.45 -11.38
CA GLU A 148 5.39 11.01 -11.12
C GLU A 148 4.84 10.18 -12.29
N CYS A 149 4.32 9.01 -11.96
CA CYS A 149 3.43 8.28 -12.82
C CYS A 149 2.40 7.51 -12.00
N ILE A 150 1.12 7.77 -12.27
CA ILE A 150 0.01 6.95 -11.77
C ILE A 150 -0.50 6.10 -12.93
N ALA A 151 -0.14 4.81 -12.94
CA ALA A 151 -0.74 3.84 -13.84
C ALA A 151 -2.14 3.51 -13.31
N LEU A 152 -3.17 4.15 -13.87
CA LEU A 152 -4.55 3.97 -13.40
C LEU A 152 -5.17 2.62 -13.81
N LEU A 153 -4.46 1.75 -14.53
CA LEU A 153 -4.86 0.37 -14.90
C LEU A 153 -6.35 0.18 -15.28
N GLY A 154 -6.94 1.14 -16.00
CA GLY A 154 -8.35 1.09 -16.43
C GLY A 154 -9.36 1.70 -15.44
N ALA A 155 -8.93 2.10 -14.24
CA ALA A 155 -9.73 2.93 -13.34
C ALA A 155 -9.91 4.33 -13.93
N GLU A 156 -11.14 4.65 -14.33
CA GLU A 156 -11.51 5.97 -14.86
C GLU A 156 -11.65 7.05 -13.75
N TYR A 157 -11.51 6.67 -12.48
CA TYR A 157 -11.88 7.47 -11.33
C TYR A 157 -10.68 7.74 -10.41
N THR A 158 -9.88 8.75 -10.75
CA THR A 158 -9.31 9.57 -9.69
C THR A 158 -9.68 11.02 -9.98
N LYS A 159 -10.25 11.70 -8.98
CA LYS A 159 -10.55 13.13 -9.09
C LYS A 159 -9.30 13.99 -9.06
N TYR A 160 -8.15 13.40 -8.72
CA TYR A 160 -6.86 14.06 -8.57
C TYR A 160 -5.97 13.74 -9.78
N ARG A 161 -5.57 14.78 -10.51
CA ARG A 161 -5.11 14.72 -11.89
C ARG A 161 -3.60 14.89 -12.10
N LYS A 162 -3.26 14.30 -13.24
CA LYS A 162 -2.00 14.00 -13.92
C LYS A 162 -1.05 15.15 -14.28
N LYS A 163 -1.16 16.35 -13.70
CA LYS A 163 -0.46 17.54 -14.25
C LYS A 163 1.07 17.36 -14.33
N PHE A 164 1.65 16.58 -13.43
CA PHE A 164 3.09 16.29 -13.40
C PHE A 164 3.42 14.86 -13.83
N GLN A 165 2.45 14.14 -14.40
CA GLN A 165 2.71 12.80 -14.93
C GLN A 165 3.67 12.87 -16.09
N VAL A 166 4.69 12.03 -16.02
CA VAL A 166 5.63 11.84 -17.10
C VAL A 166 5.30 10.51 -17.77
N GLU A 167 4.43 10.55 -18.77
CA GLU A 167 3.77 9.37 -19.34
C GLU A 167 4.72 8.26 -19.81
N HIS A 168 5.93 8.58 -20.28
CA HIS A 168 6.90 7.56 -20.69
C HIS A 168 7.53 6.78 -19.51
N PHE A 169 7.41 7.27 -18.28
CA PHE A 169 7.75 6.53 -17.06
C PHE A 169 6.57 5.70 -16.52
N CYS A 170 5.39 5.83 -17.14
CA CYS A 170 4.31 4.94 -16.86
C CYS A 170 4.54 3.59 -17.50
N ILE A 171 4.46 2.54 -16.68
CA ILE A 171 4.32 1.18 -17.17
C ILE A 171 3.04 1.20 -18.00
N GLN A 172 3.19 1.14 -19.32
CA GLN A 172 2.03 1.04 -20.18
C GLN A 172 1.32 -0.27 -19.85
N PRO A 173 -0.02 -0.28 -19.77
CA PRO A 173 -0.73 -1.53 -19.73
C PRO A 173 -0.27 -2.34 -20.94
N ILE A 174 0.19 -3.57 -20.70
CA ILE A 174 0.45 -4.51 -21.78
C ILE A 174 -0.92 -4.72 -22.44
N HIS A 175 -1.17 -4.03 -23.55
CA HIS A 175 -2.28 -4.33 -24.41
C HIS A 175 -1.97 -5.69 -25.05
N GLU A 176 -2.32 -6.77 -24.35
CA GLU A 176 -2.56 -8.05 -25.02
C GLU A 176 -3.82 -7.87 -25.88
N HIS A 177 -3.59 -7.39 -27.11
CA HIS A 177 -4.53 -7.55 -28.21
C HIS A 177 -4.80 -9.04 -28.43
N PRO A 178 -6.04 -9.38 -28.77
CA PRO A 178 -6.32 -9.72 -30.16
C PRO A 178 -7.05 -8.62 -30.93
#